data_AF-A0AAN8H3N6-F1
#
_entry.id   AF-A0AAN8H3N6-F1
#
_cell.length_a   1.000
_cell.length_b   1.000
_cell.length_c   1.000
_cell.angle_alpha   90.00
_cell.angle_beta   90.00
_cell.angle_gamma   90.00
#
_symmetry.space_group_name_H-M   'P 1'
#
loop_
_entity.id
_entity.type
_entity.pdbx_description
1 polymer ?
#
loop_
_entity_poly.entity_id
_entity_poly.type
_entity_poly.pdbx_seq_one_letter_code
_entity_poly.pdbx_strand_id
1 'polypeptide(L)'
;MLHRADTAGGAAQLTKNSVLRLLQRLQHDPAPLPAEKLSVMQVDRSLVAWITDYLTSRPQYVRLQGSVSDVLLSNTGAPQGTVPSPFLFTLYTSDFRFDSGSCHLQKFSDDSSIVSCITDDNEEEYRALVENFVGWCDNNHLQLNISKTKELVVDFRRSSKRPLTPITIRGEDVEVVNSYKFLGVHLNQ
;
A
#
# COMPACT_ATOMS: atom_id res chain seq x y z
N MET A 1 13.25 -2.97 -9.74
CA MET A 1 14.32 -2.82 -10.73
C MET A 1 14.41 -1.33 -11.00
N LEU A 2 15.31 -0.62 -10.31
CA LEU A 2 15.52 0.82 -10.54
C LEU A 2 16.13 0.95 -11.94
N HIS A 3 15.36 1.45 -12.89
CA HIS A 3 15.86 1.69 -14.24
C HIS A 3 16.96 2.75 -14.15
N ARG A 4 18.19 2.36 -14.50
CA ARG A 4 19.19 3.33 -14.94
C ARG A 4 18.60 4.01 -16.18
N ALA A 5 18.46 5.33 -16.12
CA ALA A 5 18.24 6.13 -17.31
C ALA A 5 19.44 5.90 -18.24
N ASP A 6 19.18 5.32 -19.42
CA ASP A 6 20.20 5.10 -20.44
C ASP A 6 20.70 6.44 -20.97
N THR A 7 22.03 6.54 -21.05
CA THR A 7 22.77 7.70 -21.52
C THR A 7 22.65 7.87 -23.03
N ALA A 8 22.03 8.97 -23.45
CA ALA A 8 22.24 9.58 -24.76
C ALA A 8 22.51 11.09 -24.59
N GLY A 9 23.79 11.48 -24.63
CA GLY A 9 24.23 12.80 -25.13
C GLY A 9 23.76 14.10 -24.46
N GLY A 10 23.12 14.08 -23.29
CA GLY A 10 22.75 15.28 -22.53
C GLY A 10 23.20 15.16 -21.09
N ALA A 11 23.51 16.29 -20.43
CA ALA A 11 23.92 16.32 -19.03
C ALA A 11 23.04 15.38 -18.18
N ALA A 12 23.63 14.40 -17.51
CA ALA A 12 22.88 13.53 -16.59
C ALA A 12 22.29 14.42 -15.49
N GLN A 13 21.01 14.76 -15.64
CA GLN A 13 20.23 15.46 -14.63
C GLN A 13 20.15 14.50 -13.44
N LEU A 14 20.92 14.79 -12.40
CA LEU A 14 20.95 13.98 -11.19
C LEU A 14 19.55 14.08 -10.55
N THR A 15 18.89 12.95 -10.38
CA THR A 15 17.51 12.90 -9.86
C THR A 15 17.49 12.50 -8.39
N LYS A 16 16.37 12.77 -7.74
CA LYS A 16 16.12 12.38 -6.36
C LYS A 16 15.02 11.34 -6.36
N ASN A 17 15.23 10.21 -5.68
CA ASN A 17 14.23 9.16 -5.62
C ASN A 17 13.60 9.10 -4.23
N SER A 18 12.27 9.09 -4.15
CA SER A 18 11.54 8.85 -2.91
C SER A 18 10.84 7.50 -2.97
N VAL A 19 10.94 6.72 -1.90
CA VAL A 19 10.17 5.49 -1.72
C VAL A 19 9.37 5.56 -0.44
N LEU A 20 8.05 5.58 -0.56
CA LEU A 20 7.10 5.60 0.54
C LEU A 20 6.45 4.23 0.68
N ARG A 21 6.73 3.51 1.76
CA ARG A 21 6.06 2.25 2.08
C ARG A 21 4.84 2.53 2.96
N LEU A 22 3.68 2.00 2.58
CA LEU A 22 2.42 2.12 3.29
C LEU A 22 1.90 0.73 3.67
N LEU A 23 1.47 0.57 4.92
CA LEU A 23 0.86 -0.66 5.42
C LEU A 23 -0.64 -0.46 5.61
N GLN A 24 -1.43 -1.31 4.94
CA GLN A 24 -2.89 -1.24 4.93
C GLN A 24 -3.51 -2.38 5.75
N ARG A 25 -4.64 -2.12 6.41
CA ARG A 25 -5.46 -3.15 7.05
C ARG A 25 -6.94 -2.85 6.80
N LEU A 26 -7.76 -3.88 6.65
CA LEU A 26 -9.21 -3.70 6.56
C LEU A 26 -9.75 -3.17 7.89
N GLN A 27 -10.64 -2.17 7.83
CA GLN A 27 -11.32 -1.63 9.00
C GLN A 27 -12.29 -2.65 9.63
N HIS A 28 -12.67 -2.40 10.89
CA HIS A 28 -13.41 -3.32 11.75
C HIS A 28 -14.91 -3.50 11.43
N ASP A 29 -15.40 -3.04 10.27
CA ASP A 29 -16.72 -3.44 9.73
C ASP A 29 -16.87 -3.14 8.22
N PRO A 30 -16.28 -3.92 7.29
CA PRO A 30 -16.49 -3.68 5.88
C PRO A 30 -17.88 -4.19 5.49
N ALA A 31 -18.70 -3.28 4.99
CA ALA A 31 -19.86 -3.55 4.15
C ALA A 31 -19.46 -4.49 2.97
N PRO A 32 -20.43 -5.12 2.25
CA PRO A 32 -20.20 -6.17 1.25
C PRO A 32 -19.52 -5.72 -0.07
N LEU A 33 -18.56 -4.81 0.01
CA LEU A 33 -17.72 -4.30 -1.09
C LEU A 33 -16.95 -5.37 -1.89
N PRO A 34 -16.52 -6.52 -1.32
CA PRO A 34 -15.89 -7.56 -2.13
C PRO A 34 -16.79 -8.08 -3.24
N ALA A 35 -18.11 -8.21 -2.99
CA ALA A 35 -19.03 -8.79 -3.97
C ALA A 35 -19.21 -7.89 -5.19
N GLU A 36 -19.32 -6.57 -4.99
CA GLU A 36 -19.43 -5.60 -6.08
C GLU A 36 -18.16 -5.57 -6.93
N LYS A 37 -16.99 -5.49 -6.30
CA LYS A 37 -15.70 -5.51 -7.01
C LYS A 37 -15.50 -6.79 -7.82
N LEU A 38 -15.82 -7.95 -7.23
CA LEU A 38 -15.72 -9.24 -7.94
C LEU A 38 -16.72 -9.35 -9.10
N SER A 39 -17.92 -8.76 -8.94
CA SER A 39 -18.92 -8.71 -10.02
C SER A 39 -18.44 -7.85 -11.19
N VAL A 40 -17.82 -6.70 -10.92
CA VAL A 40 -17.20 -5.83 -11.95
C VAL A 40 -16.07 -6.57 -12.68
N MET A 41 -15.32 -7.43 -11.97
CA MET A 41 -14.28 -8.29 -12.55
C MET A 41 -14.84 -9.50 -13.33
N GLN A 42 -16.16 -9.62 -13.48
CA GLN A 42 -16.82 -10.73 -14.19
C GLN A 42 -16.50 -12.12 -13.60
N VAL A 43 -16.27 -12.18 -12.29
CA VAL A 43 -16.12 -13.45 -11.57
C VAL A 43 -17.47 -14.19 -11.58
N ASP A 44 -17.43 -15.53 -11.71
CA ASP A 44 -18.63 -16.37 -11.69
C ASP A 44 -19.49 -16.09 -10.45
N ARG A 45 -20.82 -16.01 -10.63
CA ARG A 45 -21.75 -15.66 -9.54
C ARG A 45 -21.69 -16.65 -8.38
N SER A 46 -21.48 -17.94 -8.65
CA SER A 46 -21.38 -18.96 -7.61
C SER A 46 -20.11 -18.77 -6.79
N LEU A 47 -19.00 -18.40 -7.45
CA LEU A 47 -17.76 -18.06 -6.76
C LEU A 47 -17.89 -16.75 -5.96
N VAL A 48 -18.56 -15.72 -6.49
CA VAL A 48 -18.86 -14.49 -5.73
C VAL A 48 -19.69 -14.80 -4.48
N ALA A 49 -20.73 -15.63 -4.61
CA ALA A 49 -21.56 -16.06 -3.48
C ALA A 49 -20.73 -16.84 -2.44
N TRP A 50 -19.89 -17.77 -2.90
CA TRP A 50 -18.99 -18.52 -2.01
C TRP A 50 -17.97 -17.61 -1.30
N ILE A 51 -17.35 -16.66 -2.00
CA ILE A 51 -16.43 -15.70 -1.38
C ILE A 51 -17.17 -14.81 -0.37
N THR A 52 -18.40 -14.39 -0.68
CA THR A 52 -19.21 -13.56 0.21
C THR A 52 -19.56 -14.31 1.49
N ASP A 53 -20.01 -15.57 1.37
CA ASP A 53 -20.26 -16.46 2.50
C ASP A 53 -18.99 -16.70 3.32
N TYR A 54 -17.86 -17.00 2.64
CA TYR A 54 -16.56 -17.13 3.27
C TYR A 54 -16.13 -15.86 4.02
N LEU A 55 -16.51 -14.68 3.53
CA LEU A 55 -16.10 -13.40 4.09
C LEU A 55 -17.00 -12.85 5.21
N THR A 56 -18.21 -13.41 5.39
CA THR A 56 -19.25 -12.83 6.27
C THR A 56 -19.69 -13.80 7.36
N SER A 57 -20.19 -13.25 8.48
CA SER A 57 -20.77 -13.97 9.62
C SER A 57 -19.92 -15.14 10.14
N ARG A 58 -18.59 -15.01 10.09
CA ARG A 58 -17.69 -16.09 10.49
C ARG A 58 -17.58 -16.19 12.01
N PRO A 59 -17.90 -17.33 12.64
CA PRO A 59 -17.63 -17.53 14.05
C PRO A 59 -16.12 -17.68 14.30
N GLN A 60 -15.58 -16.90 15.21
CA GLN A 60 -14.21 -16.99 15.71
C GLN A 60 -14.21 -17.07 17.24
N TYR A 61 -13.28 -17.84 17.80
CA TYR A 61 -13.03 -17.93 19.23
C TYR A 61 -11.57 -18.25 19.46
N VAL A 62 -11.06 -17.96 20.66
CA VAL A 62 -9.69 -18.26 21.06
C VAL A 62 -9.70 -19.41 22.06
N ARG A 63 -8.79 -20.37 21.88
CA ARG A 63 -8.54 -21.43 22.86
C ARG A 63 -7.14 -21.27 23.42
N LEU A 64 -7.03 -21.09 24.74
CA LEU A 64 -5.76 -20.98 25.45
C LEU A 64 -5.76 -21.89 26.67
N GLN A 65 -4.79 -22.80 26.75
CA GLN A 65 -4.56 -23.69 27.90
C GLN A 65 -5.85 -24.30 28.49
N GLY A 66 -6.65 -24.95 27.65
CA GLY A 66 -7.88 -25.62 28.05
C GLY A 66 -9.11 -24.71 28.22
N SER A 67 -8.93 -23.39 28.25
CA SER A 67 -10.03 -22.42 28.25
C SER A 67 -10.41 -22.01 26.82
N VAL A 68 -11.68 -21.69 26.61
CA VAL A 68 -12.25 -21.24 25.34
C VAL A 68 -12.97 -19.92 25.57
N SER A 69 -12.78 -18.93 24.69
CA SER A 69 -13.51 -17.66 24.74
C SER A 69 -14.93 -17.82 24.23
N ASP A 70 -15.76 -16.79 24.44
CA ASP A 70 -17.02 -16.66 23.72
C ASP A 70 -16.78 -16.60 22.20
N VAL A 71 -17.80 -17.01 21.44
CA VAL A 71 -17.80 -16.92 19.98
C VAL A 71 -18.12 -15.48 19.58
N LEU A 72 -17.24 -14.90 18.78
CA LEU A 72 -17.44 -13.62 18.12
C LEU A 72 -17.73 -13.86 16.64
N LEU A 73 -18.71 -13.17 16.07
CA LEU A 73 -18.93 -13.19 14.62
C LEU A 73 -18.05 -12.11 13.97
N SER A 74 -17.30 -12.49 12.94
CA SER A 74 -16.43 -11.60 12.17
C SER A 74 -16.94 -11.43 10.75
N ASN A 75 -17.14 -10.16 10.37
CA ASN A 75 -17.41 -9.73 9.00
C ASN A 75 -16.18 -9.06 8.36
N THR A 76 -15.05 -9.07 9.06
CA THR A 76 -13.90 -8.21 8.76
C THR A 76 -12.69 -9.05 8.41
N GLY A 77 -11.99 -8.65 7.35
CA GLY A 77 -10.83 -9.39 6.86
C GLY A 77 -11.18 -10.79 6.35
N ALA A 78 -10.15 -11.50 5.90
CA ALA A 78 -10.21 -12.94 5.70
C ALA A 78 -9.53 -13.62 6.91
N PRO A 79 -9.87 -14.89 7.21
CA PRO A 79 -9.22 -15.60 8.31
C PRO A 79 -7.71 -15.64 8.11
N GLN A 80 -6.95 -15.28 9.14
CA GLN A 80 -5.50 -15.22 9.06
C GLN A 80 -4.93 -16.63 8.86
N GLY A 81 -3.97 -16.76 7.93
CA GLY A 81 -3.31 -18.04 7.64
C GLY A 81 -4.04 -18.92 6.62
N THR A 82 -5.09 -18.42 5.97
CA THR A 82 -5.75 -19.17 4.88
C THR A 82 -5.16 -18.83 3.52
N VAL A 83 -5.14 -19.82 2.63
CA VAL A 83 -4.67 -19.69 1.24
C VAL A 83 -5.36 -18.56 0.46
N PRO A 84 -6.70 -18.36 0.53
CA PRO A 84 -7.35 -17.30 -0.25
C PRO A 84 -7.14 -15.90 0.31
N SER A 85 -6.75 -15.72 1.58
CA SER A 85 -6.69 -14.40 2.21
C SER A 85 -5.78 -13.40 1.46
N PRO A 86 -4.51 -13.73 1.13
CA PRO A 86 -3.64 -12.80 0.40
C PRO A 86 -4.15 -12.47 -1.01
N PHE A 87 -4.76 -13.46 -1.67
CA PHE A 87 -5.34 -13.29 -3.01
C PHE A 87 -6.55 -12.35 -2.99
N LEU A 88 -7.47 -12.55 -2.04
CA LEU A 88 -8.63 -11.69 -1.86
C LEU A 88 -8.23 -10.25 -1.53
N PHE A 89 -7.18 -10.05 -0.72
CA PHE A 89 -6.65 -8.70 -0.46
C PHE A 89 -6.07 -8.04 -1.72
N THR A 90 -5.34 -8.83 -2.53
CA THR A 90 -4.78 -8.34 -3.81
C THR A 90 -5.88 -7.92 -4.77
N LEU A 91 -6.95 -8.73 -4.89
CA LEU A 91 -8.12 -8.36 -5.70
C LEU A 91 -8.82 -7.11 -5.17
N TYR A 92 -9.04 -7.04 -3.86
CA TYR A 92 -9.71 -5.93 -3.21
C TYR A 92 -9.08 -4.57 -3.52
N THR A 93 -7.74 -4.55 -3.57
CA THR A 93 -6.95 -3.33 -3.81
C THR A 93 -6.58 -3.11 -5.27
N SER A 94 -6.93 -4.02 -6.18
CA SER A 94 -6.43 -4.04 -7.57
C SER A 94 -6.93 -2.89 -8.47
N ASP A 95 -8.03 -2.25 -8.09
CA ASP A 95 -8.70 -1.19 -8.85
C ASP A 95 -8.04 0.19 -8.69
N PHE A 96 -7.30 0.45 -7.60
CA PHE A 96 -6.43 1.62 -7.55
C PHE A 96 -5.19 1.40 -8.40
N ARG A 97 -5.07 2.14 -9.50
CA ARG A 97 -3.94 2.07 -10.41
C ARG A 97 -3.38 3.46 -10.59
N PHE A 98 -2.05 3.52 -10.60
CA PHE A 98 -1.33 4.72 -10.94
C PHE A 98 -0.05 4.31 -11.65
N ASP A 99 0.20 4.93 -12.79
CA ASP A 99 1.40 4.71 -13.58
C ASP A 99 1.72 5.99 -14.34
N SER A 100 2.94 6.49 -14.17
CA SER A 100 3.46 7.63 -14.91
C SER A 100 4.96 7.48 -15.14
N GLY A 101 5.52 8.31 -16.02
CA GLY A 101 6.95 8.29 -16.29
C GLY A 101 7.82 8.66 -15.07
N SER A 102 7.27 9.37 -14.09
CA SER A 102 8.00 9.84 -12.91
C SER A 102 7.64 9.08 -11.63
N CYS A 103 6.43 8.53 -11.54
CA CYS A 103 5.88 7.95 -10.33
C CYS A 103 5.28 6.56 -10.61
N HIS A 104 5.65 5.59 -9.77
CA HIS A 104 5.22 4.20 -9.86
C HIS A 104 4.60 3.73 -8.55
N LEU A 105 3.44 3.09 -8.63
CA LEU A 105 2.80 2.43 -7.50
C LEU A 105 3.03 0.91 -7.58
N GLN A 106 3.69 0.35 -6.58
CA GLN A 106 3.83 -1.09 -6.39
C GLN A 106 2.95 -1.55 -5.23
N LYS A 107 2.18 -2.64 -5.41
CA LYS A 107 1.40 -3.27 -4.34
C LYS A 107 1.80 -4.73 -4.18
N PHE A 108 1.85 -5.20 -2.95
CA PHE A 108 2.10 -6.59 -2.59
C PHE A 108 1.37 -6.93 -1.28
N SER A 109 0.22 -7.62 -1.38
CA SER A 109 -0.67 -7.81 -0.21
C SER A 109 -0.93 -6.45 0.47
N ASP A 110 -0.80 -6.37 1.77
CA ASP A 110 -0.96 -5.21 2.65
C ASP A 110 0.18 -4.19 2.59
N ASP A 111 1.27 -4.50 1.88
CA ASP A 111 2.39 -3.59 1.64
C ASP A 111 2.22 -2.89 0.28
N SER A 112 2.09 -1.56 0.30
CA SER A 112 2.14 -0.72 -0.89
C SER A 112 3.38 0.18 -0.86
N SER A 113 3.97 0.46 -2.02
CA SER A 113 5.11 1.36 -2.17
C SER A 113 4.88 2.33 -3.31
N ILE A 114 5.01 3.62 -3.02
CA ILE A 114 5.05 4.67 -4.04
C ILE A 114 6.51 5.03 -4.26
N VAL A 115 6.97 4.93 -5.51
CA VAL A 115 8.33 5.29 -5.93
C VAL A 115 8.22 6.48 -6.86
N SER A 116 8.97 7.55 -6.60
CA SER A 116 8.99 8.73 -7.47
C SER A 116 10.42 9.14 -7.82
N CYS A 117 10.62 9.54 -9.07
CA CYS A 117 11.81 10.20 -9.58
C CYS A 117 11.53 11.71 -9.67
N ILE A 118 12.06 12.46 -8.71
CA ILE A 118 11.91 13.91 -8.58
C ILE A 118 13.02 14.61 -9.38
N THR A 119 12.62 15.42 -10.35
CA THR A 119 13.47 16.29 -11.16
C THR A 119 13.21 17.75 -10.84
N ASP A 120 14.26 18.58 -10.82
CA ASP A 120 14.16 20.03 -10.60
C ASP A 120 13.40 20.43 -9.32
N ASP A 121 13.46 19.60 -8.27
CA ASP A 121 12.72 19.75 -7.02
C ASP A 121 11.18 19.81 -7.17
N ASN A 122 10.65 19.31 -8.29
CA ASN A 122 9.19 19.20 -8.48
C ASN A 122 8.65 17.89 -7.87
N GLU A 123 7.97 18.02 -6.74
CA GLU A 123 7.34 16.92 -5.99
C GLU A 123 5.82 16.82 -6.19
N GLU A 124 5.23 17.65 -7.06
CA GLU A 124 3.77 17.80 -7.16
C GLU A 124 3.07 16.48 -7.46
N GLU A 125 3.57 15.73 -8.44
CA GLU A 125 2.99 14.45 -8.84
C GLU A 125 3.10 13.39 -7.74
N TYR A 126 4.26 13.32 -7.08
CA TYR A 126 4.49 12.42 -5.96
C TYR A 126 3.51 12.70 -4.81
N ARG A 127 3.38 13.97 -4.42
CA ARG A 127 2.47 14.38 -3.34
C ARG A 127 1.00 14.14 -3.70
N ALA A 128 0.61 14.48 -4.92
CA ALA A 128 -0.75 14.23 -5.42
C ALA A 128 -1.08 12.73 -5.44
N LEU A 129 -0.14 11.87 -5.86
CA LEU A 129 -0.31 10.43 -5.79
C LEU A 129 -0.49 9.93 -4.36
N VAL A 130 0.35 10.39 -3.41
CA VAL A 130 0.20 10.02 -2.00
C VAL A 130 -1.17 10.42 -1.47
N GLU A 131 -1.62 11.65 -1.72
CA GLU A 131 -2.92 12.15 -1.29
C GLU A 131 -4.08 11.35 -1.90
N ASN A 132 -4.05 11.10 -3.21
CA ASN A 132 -5.04 10.30 -3.91
C ASN A 132 -5.10 8.86 -3.36
N PHE A 133 -3.94 8.27 -3.06
CA PHE A 133 -3.88 6.92 -2.50
C PHE A 133 -4.44 6.87 -1.08
N VAL A 134 -4.14 7.87 -0.24
CA VAL A 134 -4.70 7.99 1.11
C VAL A 134 -6.22 8.14 1.05
N GLY A 135 -6.73 9.05 0.22
CA GLY A 135 -8.17 9.26 0.05
C GLY A 135 -8.88 8.02 -0.52
N TRP A 136 -8.24 7.31 -1.45
CA TRP A 136 -8.78 6.03 -1.93
C TRP A 136 -8.81 4.96 -0.83
N CYS A 137 -7.77 4.87 0.02
CA CYS A 137 -7.78 3.96 1.17
C CYS A 137 -8.96 4.25 2.10
N ASP A 138 -9.22 5.52 2.39
CA ASP A 138 -10.35 5.95 3.22
C ASP A 138 -11.69 5.53 2.62
N ASN A 139 -11.88 5.78 1.32
CA ASN A 139 -13.10 5.40 0.58
C ASN A 139 -13.27 3.88 0.43
N ASN A 140 -12.19 3.11 0.59
CA ASN A 140 -12.19 1.65 0.49
C ASN A 140 -11.98 0.99 1.87
N HIS A 141 -12.29 1.67 2.98
CA HIS A 141 -12.21 1.10 4.32
C HIS A 141 -10.86 0.44 4.66
N LEU A 142 -9.77 0.99 4.11
CA LEU A 142 -8.40 0.59 4.39
C LEU A 142 -7.79 1.57 5.38
N GLN A 143 -7.39 1.05 6.53
CA GLN A 143 -6.64 1.79 7.52
C GLN A 143 -5.15 1.74 7.22
N LEU A 144 -4.55 2.91 7.00
CA LEU A 144 -3.10 3.06 6.92
C LEU A 144 -2.48 3.09 8.32
N ASN A 145 -1.38 2.36 8.50
CA ASN A 145 -0.56 2.44 9.70
C ASN A 145 0.57 3.45 9.52
N ILE A 146 0.30 4.72 9.83
CA ILE A 146 1.23 5.85 9.63
C ILE A 146 2.53 5.63 10.42
N SER A 147 2.45 5.11 11.65
CA SER A 147 3.64 4.81 12.47
C SER A 147 4.61 3.81 11.84
N LYS A 148 4.13 2.93 10.94
CA LYS A 148 4.95 1.99 10.18
C LYS A 148 5.26 2.45 8.76
N THR A 149 4.61 3.52 8.30
CA THR A 149 4.93 4.15 7.02
C THR A 149 6.28 4.84 7.14
N LYS A 150 7.15 4.61 6.14
CA LYS A 150 8.51 5.17 6.09
C LYS A 150 8.78 5.74 4.71
N GLU A 151 9.49 6.86 4.67
CA GLU A 151 10.00 7.45 3.44
C GLU A 151 11.54 7.29 3.37
N LEU A 152 12.05 6.72 2.29
CA LEU A 152 13.48 6.71 1.97
C LEU A 152 13.74 7.68 0.83
N VAL A 153 14.65 8.62 1.05
CA VAL A 153 15.03 9.64 0.06
C VAL A 153 16.47 9.41 -0.38
N VAL A 154 16.65 9.07 -1.65
CA VAL A 154 17.97 8.88 -2.27
C VAL A 154 18.25 10.04 -3.22
N ASP A 155 19.09 10.97 -2.77
CA ASP A 155 19.42 12.19 -3.52
C ASP A 155 20.79 12.04 -4.22
N PHE A 156 20.78 11.91 -5.55
CA PHE A 156 22.01 11.79 -6.35
C PHE A 156 22.63 13.15 -6.72
N ARG A 157 22.00 14.28 -6.34
CA ARG A 157 22.43 15.62 -6.77
C ARG A 157 23.73 16.04 -6.07
N ARG A 158 24.59 16.71 -6.84
CA ARG A 158 25.88 17.23 -6.36
C ARG A 158 25.79 18.60 -5.69
N SER A 159 24.75 19.39 -5.94
CA SER A 159 24.56 20.73 -5.38
C SER A 159 23.47 20.76 -4.31
N SER A 160 23.52 21.79 -3.45
CA SER A 160 22.62 22.11 -2.31
C SER A 160 21.50 21.09 -2.07
N LYS A 161 21.74 20.16 -1.12
CA LYS A 161 20.74 19.21 -0.62
C LYS A 161 19.63 19.97 0.12
N ARG A 162 18.63 20.47 -0.61
CA ARG A 162 17.40 20.92 0.04
C ARG A 162 16.70 19.68 0.63
N PRO A 163 16.47 19.64 1.95
CA PRO A 163 15.67 18.58 2.56
C PRO A 163 14.30 18.57 1.89
N LEU A 164 13.73 17.40 1.62
CA LEU A 164 12.30 17.36 1.28
C LEU A 164 11.53 17.82 2.52
N THR A 165 10.44 18.54 2.30
CA THR A 165 9.42 18.64 3.35
C THR A 165 8.90 17.24 3.60
N PRO A 166 8.79 16.77 4.85
CA PRO A 166 8.21 15.46 5.13
C PRO A 166 6.83 15.31 4.46
N ILE A 167 6.53 14.09 4.04
CA ILE A 167 5.14 13.74 3.71
C ILE A 167 4.33 13.73 5.00
N THR A 168 3.20 14.43 4.99
CA THR A 168 2.25 14.41 6.11
C THR A 168 1.01 13.62 5.68
N ILE A 169 0.65 12.60 6.44
CA ILE A 169 -0.57 11.81 6.23
C ILE A 169 -1.49 12.06 7.42
N ARG A 170 -2.70 12.58 7.17
CA ARG A 170 -3.70 12.89 8.23
C ARG A 170 -3.16 13.76 9.37
N GLY A 171 -2.27 14.70 9.06
CA GLY A 171 -1.65 15.59 10.04
C GLY A 171 -0.48 14.98 10.83
N GLU A 172 -0.12 13.72 10.56
CA GLU A 172 1.06 13.07 11.13
C GLU A 172 2.20 13.03 10.09
N ASP A 173 3.39 13.46 10.48
CA ASP A 173 4.57 13.41 9.62
C ASP A 173 5.08 11.96 9.48
N VAL A 174 5.35 11.57 8.24
CA VAL A 174 5.97 10.29 7.92
C VAL A 174 7.46 10.35 8.29
N GLU A 175 7.92 9.32 8.98
CA GLU A 175 9.35 9.20 9.32
C GLU A 175 10.20 8.99 8.07
N VAL A 176 11.19 9.88 7.88
CA VAL A 176 12.23 9.75 6.86
C VAL A 176 13.37 8.90 7.41
N VAL A 177 13.76 7.85 6.70
CA VAL A 177 14.80 6.89 7.09
C VAL A 177 15.92 6.82 6.06
N ASN A 178 17.13 6.48 6.49
CA ASN A 178 18.29 6.30 5.60
C ASN A 178 18.41 4.88 5.04
N SER A 179 17.66 3.93 5.61
CA SER A 179 17.60 2.56 5.13
C SER A 179 16.36 1.84 5.65
N TYR A 180 15.85 0.86 4.91
CA TYR A 180 14.81 -0.05 5.39
C TYR A 180 14.80 -1.37 4.63
N LYS A 181 14.13 -2.38 5.20
CA LYS A 181 13.92 -3.68 4.56
C LYS A 181 12.59 -3.70 3.81
N PHE A 182 12.65 -3.83 2.48
CA PHE A 182 11.50 -3.94 1.58
C PHE A 182 11.45 -5.33 0.94
N LEU A 183 10.40 -6.11 1.21
CA LEU A 183 10.19 -7.45 0.62
C LEU A 183 11.43 -8.38 0.69
N GLY A 184 12.20 -8.30 1.77
CA GLY A 184 13.42 -9.10 1.96
C GLY A 184 14.71 -8.42 1.50
N VAL A 185 14.63 -7.34 0.72
CA VAL A 185 15.78 -6.57 0.23
C VAL A 185 16.05 -5.37 1.15
N HIS A 186 17.31 -5.12 1.49
CA HIS A 186 17.72 -3.91 2.19
C HIS A 186 17.97 -2.78 1.19
N LEU A 187 17.25 -1.68 1.35
CA LEU A 187 17.43 -0.44 0.59
C LEU A 187 18.12 0.58 1.49
N ASN A 188 19.13 1.26 0.96
CA ASN A 188 19.91 2.30 1.63
C ASN A 188 20.21 3.46 0.68
N GLN A 189 20.49 4.61 1.27
CA GLN A 189 20.98 5.81 0.56
C GLN A 189 22.39 5.60 -0.02
#